data_AF-A0A3E0N9G4-F1
#
_entry.id   AF-A0A3E0N9G4-F1
#
_cell.length_a   1.000
_cell.length_b   1.000
_cell.length_c   1.000
_cell.angle_alpha   90.00
_cell.angle_beta   90.00
_cell.angle_gamma   90.00
#
_symmetry.space_group_name_H-M   'P 1'
#
loop_
_entity.id
_entity.type
_entity.pdbx_description
1 polymer ?
#
loop_
_entity_poly.entity_id
_entity_poly.type
_entity_poly.pdbx_seq_one_letter_code
_entity_poly.pdbx_strand_id
1 'polypeptide(L)'
;MFSGYFRMKSQCDACGARFERGPGYYLGSIYFNYGLTATLVTAGYMLMFVTTDWSEPLKLGLLGSFTLLFPLWFFRYARCCWYGMDYYFDPEADAEKSPRSSS
;
A
#
# COMPACT_ATOMS: atom_id res chain seq x y z
N MET A 1 13.70 0.23 7.37
CA MET A 1 12.87 0.07 6.15
C MET A 1 12.89 1.29 5.23
N PHE A 2 12.57 2.49 5.72
CA PHE A 2 12.66 3.72 4.92
C PHE A 2 13.84 4.59 5.38
N SER A 3 14.59 5.12 4.41
CA SER A 3 15.68 6.08 4.63
C SER A 3 15.23 7.53 4.41
N GLY A 4 13.99 7.75 3.97
CA GLY A 4 13.41 9.08 3.74
C GLY A 4 11.94 9.03 3.32
N TYR A 5 11.38 10.19 2.93
CA TYR A 5 9.98 10.33 2.49
C TYR A 5 9.66 9.52 1.24
N PHE A 6 10.61 9.37 0.31
CA PHE A 6 10.48 8.61 -0.93
C PHE A 6 11.48 7.46 -1.11
N ARG A 7 12.49 7.33 -0.24
CA ARG A 7 13.54 6.31 -0.35
C ARG A 7 13.29 5.14 0.59
N MET A 8 12.85 4.03 0.01
CA MET A 8 12.87 2.71 0.64
C MET A 8 14.24 2.09 0.39
N LYS A 9 14.89 1.52 1.41
CA LYS A 9 16.16 0.80 1.19
C LYS A 9 15.84 -0.53 0.50
N SER A 10 16.66 -0.97 -0.45
CA SER A 10 16.50 -2.27 -1.13
C SER A 10 16.80 -3.45 -0.21
N GLN A 11 17.60 -3.21 0.83
CA GLN A 11 18.06 -4.19 1.81
C GLN A 11 18.16 -3.57 3.20
N CYS A 12 17.91 -4.36 4.23
CA CYS A 12 18.08 -3.94 5.60
C CYS A 12 19.55 -3.99 6.01
N ASP A 13 20.12 -2.86 6.47
CA ASP A 13 21.53 -2.81 6.92
C ASP A 13 21.80 -3.64 8.18
N ALA A 14 20.77 -3.95 8.99
CA ALA A 14 20.93 -4.68 10.26
C ALA A 14 20.79 -6.21 10.13
N CYS A 15 20.07 -6.71 9.13
CA CYS A 15 19.79 -8.13 8.98
C CYS A 15 20.00 -8.68 7.56
N GLY A 16 20.32 -7.84 6.57
CA GLY A 16 20.56 -8.27 5.18
C GLY A 16 19.29 -8.68 4.41
N ALA A 17 18.11 -8.63 5.05
CA ALA A 17 16.85 -8.97 4.39
C ALA A 17 16.58 -8.03 3.20
N ARG A 18 16.36 -8.62 2.02
CA ARG A 18 15.96 -7.88 0.81
C ARG A 18 14.49 -7.50 0.92
N PHE A 19 14.20 -6.20 0.86
CA PHE A 19 12.83 -5.69 0.85
C PHE A 19 12.14 -5.92 -0.50
N GLU A 20 12.91 -6.08 -1.58
CA GLU A 20 12.43 -6.62 -2.86
C GLU A 20 12.74 -8.11 -2.92
N ARG A 21 11.74 -8.96 -2.64
CA ARG A 21 11.87 -10.42 -2.77
C ARG A 21 11.99 -10.89 -4.23
N GLY A 22 11.56 -10.09 -5.21
CA GLY A 22 11.69 -10.34 -6.65
C GLY A 22 11.18 -9.20 -7.54
N PRO A 23 11.47 -9.20 -8.85
CA PRO A 23 10.93 -8.22 -9.79
C PRO A 23 9.41 -8.29 -9.79
N GLY A 24 8.75 -7.16 -9.50
CA GLY A 24 7.28 -7.08 -9.44
C GLY A 24 6.67 -7.27 -8.05
N TYR A 25 7.44 -7.49 -6.97
CA TYR A 25 6.87 -7.58 -5.61
C TYR A 25 6.06 -6.33 -5.21
N TYR A 26 6.49 -5.15 -5.65
CA TYR A 26 5.74 -3.91 -5.41
C TYR A 26 4.46 -3.76 -6.25
N LEU A 27 4.23 -4.56 -7.30
CA LEU A 27 2.95 -4.55 -8.02
C LEU A 27 1.82 -4.91 -7.06
N GLY A 28 2.01 -5.89 -6.17
CA GLY A 28 1.01 -6.27 -5.17
C GLY A 28 0.59 -5.09 -4.29
N SER A 29 1.57 -4.33 -3.78
CA SER A 29 1.29 -3.11 -3.00
C SER A 29 0.56 -2.01 -3.79
N ILE A 30 0.84 -1.90 -5.10
CA ILE A 30 0.15 -0.96 -6.00
C ILE A 30 -1.30 -1.40 -6.21
N TYR A 31 -1.54 -2.69 -6.48
CA TYR A 31 -2.88 -3.25 -6.61
C TYR A 31 -3.69 -3.13 -5.32
N PHE A 32 -3.06 -3.35 -4.16
CA PHE A 32 -3.71 -3.15 -2.87
C PHE A 32 -4.12 -1.69 -2.66
N ASN A 33 -3.23 -0.75 -2.94
CA ASN A 33 -3.55 0.67 -2.84
C ASN A 33 -4.65 1.09 -3.82
N TYR A 34 -4.57 0.62 -5.06
CA TYR A 34 -5.59 0.88 -6.08
C TYR A 34 -6.95 0.32 -5.69
N GLY A 35 -7.01 -0.95 -5.28
CA GLY A 35 -8.23 -1.62 -4.84
C GLY A 35 -8.87 -0.88 -3.67
N LEU A 36 -8.09 -0.54 -2.64
CA LEU A 36 -8.61 0.21 -1.49
C LEU A 36 -9.12 1.60 -1.89
N THR A 37 -8.38 2.32 -2.74
CA THR A 37 -8.79 3.65 -3.21
C THR A 37 -10.08 3.56 -4.02
N ALA A 38 -10.16 2.61 -4.95
CA ALA A 38 -11.35 2.39 -5.77
C ALA A 38 -12.57 2.04 -4.90
N THR A 39 -12.42 1.12 -3.94
CA THR A 39 -13.49 0.76 -3.01
C THR A 39 -13.96 1.96 -2.20
N LEU A 40 -13.04 2.77 -1.65
CA LEU A 40 -13.40 3.97 -0.87
C LEU A 40 -14.12 5.02 -1.73
N VAL A 41 -13.64 5.26 -2.95
CA VAL A 41 -14.26 6.22 -3.88
C VAL A 41 -15.65 5.75 -4.30
N THR A 42 -15.81 4.48 -4.69
CA THR A 42 -17.11 3.91 -5.06
C THR A 42 -18.08 3.93 -3.88
N ALA A 43 -17.65 3.51 -2.69
CA ALA A 43 -18.48 3.54 -1.49
C ALA A 43 -18.87 4.98 -1.10
N GLY A 44 -17.92 5.92 -1.19
CA GLY A 44 -18.16 7.33 -0.92
C GLY A 44 -19.13 7.97 -1.91
N TYR A 45 -19.04 7.60 -3.20
CA TYR A 45 -19.98 8.05 -4.23
C TYR A 45 -21.40 7.53 -3.94
N MET A 46 -21.52 6.23 -3.67
CA MET A 46 -22.81 5.59 -3.34
C MET A 46 -23.43 6.22 -2.09
N LEU A 47 -22.62 6.51 -1.06
CA LEU A 47 -23.08 7.17 0.16
C LEU A 47 -23.59 8.58 -0.15
N MET A 48 -22.80 9.40 -0.84
CA MET A 48 -23.20 10.75 -1.25
C MET A 48 -24.43 10.77 -2.16
N PHE A 49 -24.61 9.73 -2.97
CA PHE A 49 -25.79 9.58 -3.81
C PHE A 49 -27.06 9.39 -2.98
N VAL A 50 -27.00 8.63 -1.89
CA VAL A 50 -28.15 8.33 -1.03
C VAL A 50 -28.40 9.43 0.01
N THR A 51 -27.37 10.09 0.54
CA THR A 51 -27.50 11.01 1.67
C THR A 51 -27.58 12.49 1.29
N THR A 52 -27.17 12.86 0.07
CA THR A 52 -26.80 14.24 -0.22
C THR A 52 -27.24 14.71 -1.62
N ASP A 53 -28.08 15.75 -1.68
CA ASP A 53 -28.51 16.43 -2.93
C ASP A 53 -27.50 17.49 -3.43
N TRP A 54 -26.19 17.25 -3.24
CA TRP A 54 -25.18 18.15 -3.78
C TRP A 54 -25.12 18.08 -5.30
N SER A 55 -24.72 19.19 -5.91
CA SER A 55 -24.52 19.27 -7.36
C SER A 55 -23.47 18.25 -7.82
N GLU A 56 -23.76 17.58 -8.93
CA GLU A 56 -22.85 16.63 -9.59
C GLU A 56 -21.40 17.14 -9.77
N PRO A 57 -21.14 18.39 -10.20
CA PRO A 57 -19.77 18.88 -10.32
C PRO A 57 -19.03 18.94 -8.98
N LEU A 58 -19.73 19.22 -7.87
CA LEU A 58 -19.11 19.25 -6.54
C LEU A 58 -18.74 17.84 -6.08
N LYS A 59 -19.62 16.86 -6.27
CA LYS A 59 -19.38 15.44 -5.97
C LYS A 59 -18.18 14.91 -6.74
N LEU A 60 -18.12 15.17 -8.05
CA LEU A 60 -17.01 14.77 -8.91
C LEU A 60 -15.70 15.47 -8.55
N GLY A 61 -15.73 16.76 -8.24
CA GLY A 61 -14.53 17.51 -7.83
C GLY A 61 -13.92 16.98 -6.53
N LEU A 62 -14.76 16.69 -5.53
CA LEU A 62 -14.32 16.12 -4.25
C LEU A 62 -13.76 14.70 -4.39
N LEU A 63 -14.52 13.80 -5.01
CA LEU A 63 -14.07 12.41 -5.19
C LEU A 63 -12.88 12.31 -6.13
N GLY A 64 -12.83 13.12 -7.19
CA GLY A 64 -11.70 13.19 -8.10
C GLY A 64 -10.43 13.63 -7.38
N SER A 65 -10.53 14.69 -6.57
CA SER A 65 -9.41 15.16 -5.75
C SER A 65 -8.95 14.12 -4.73
N PHE A 66 -9.89 13.44 -4.06
CA PHE A 66 -9.59 12.35 -3.14
C PHE A 66 -8.90 11.18 -3.85
N THR A 67 -9.35 10.80 -5.04
CA THR A 67 -8.78 9.73 -5.86
C THR A 67 -7.32 9.98 -6.22
N LEU A 68 -6.89 11.24 -6.33
CA LEU A 68 -5.48 11.57 -6.62
C LEU A 68 -4.64 11.68 -5.35
N LEU A 69 -5.16 12.36 -4.33
CA LEU A 69 -4.40 12.65 -3.11
C LEU A 69 -4.25 11.43 -2.19
N PHE A 70 -5.31 10.63 -2.06
CA PHE A 70 -5.32 9.48 -1.17
C PHE A 70 -4.28 8.42 -1.55
N PRO A 71 -4.18 7.92 -2.80
CA PRO A 71 -3.17 6.92 -3.13
C PRO A 71 -1.74 7.46 -3.04
N LEU A 72 -1.51 8.74 -3.37
CA LEU A 72 -0.19 9.35 -3.21
C LEU A 72 0.26 9.37 -1.74
N TRP A 73 -0.66 9.69 -0.82
CA TRP A 73 -0.39 9.66 0.61
C TRP A 73 -0.32 8.23 1.16
N PHE A 74 -1.22 7.35 0.71
CA PHE A 74 -1.37 5.98 1.20
C PHE A 74 -0.34 5.02 0.62
N PHE A 75 0.38 5.38 -0.44
CA PHE A 75 1.41 4.55 -1.06
C PHE A 75 2.46 4.02 -0.06
N ARG A 76 2.88 4.84 0.90
CA ARG A 76 3.79 4.43 1.97
C ARG A 76 3.17 3.38 2.88
N TYR A 77 1.92 3.61 3.29
CA TYR A 77 1.19 2.69 4.15
C TYR A 77 0.86 1.38 3.43
N ALA A 78 0.48 1.42 2.16
CA ALA A 78 0.24 0.25 1.34
C ALA A 78 1.46 -0.66 1.25
N ARG A 79 2.66 -0.10 1.06
CA ARG A 79 3.91 -0.88 1.05
C ARG A 79 4.23 -1.51 2.41
N CYS A 80 4.03 -0.77 3.51
CA CYS A 80 4.22 -1.32 4.86
C CYS A 80 3.20 -2.41 5.19
N CYS A 81 1.93 -2.18 4.85
CA CYS A 81 0.83 -3.11 5.12
C CYS A 81 0.97 -4.37 4.25
N TRP A 82 1.35 -4.22 2.98
CA TRP A 82 1.66 -5.34 2.09
C TRP A 82 2.82 -6.19 2.63
N TYR A 83 3.91 -5.56 3.09
CA TYR A 83 5.03 -6.30 3.67
C TYR A 83 4.65 -7.01 4.99
N GLY A 84 3.85 -6.36 5.85
CA GLY A 84 3.35 -6.99 7.07
C GLY A 84 2.39 -8.15 6.80
N MET A 85 1.55 -8.02 5.76
CA MET A 85 0.66 -9.09 5.30
C MET A 85 1.49 -10.26 4.75
N ASP A 86 2.45 -10.00 3.88
CA ASP A 86 3.35 -11.01 3.31
C ASP A 86 4.12 -11.77 4.40
N TYR A 87 4.60 -11.07 5.44
CA TYR A 87 5.23 -11.68 6.61
C TYR A 87 4.28 -12.58 7.41
N TYR A 88 3.01 -12.20 7.52
CA TYR A 88 2.00 -12.97 8.25
C TYR A 88 1.59 -14.25 7.49
N PHE A 89 1.45 -14.16 6.17
CA PHE A 89 1.06 -15.30 5.33
C PHE A 89 2.21 -16.26 5.03
N ASP A 90 3.43 -15.75 4.90
CA ASP A 90 4.61 -16.56 4.61
C ASP A 90 5.81 -16.13 5.50
N PRO A 91 5.78 -16.54 6.79
CA PRO A 91 6.87 -16.27 7.73
C PRO A 91 8.14 -17.09 7.41
N GLU A 92 8.01 -18.23 6.73
CA GLU A 92 9.09 -19.17 6.45
C GLU A 92 10.01 -18.69 5.31
N ALA A 93 9.46 -17.98 4.32
CA ALA A 93 10.25 -17.33 3.27
C ALA A 93 11.26 -16.28 3.77
N ASP A 94 11.06 -15.72 4.98
CA ASP A 94 12.03 -14.85 5.65
C ASP A 94 12.95 -15.61 6.62
N ALA A 95 12.48 -16.70 7.21
CA ALA A 95 13.28 -17.55 8.09
C ALA A 95 14.42 -18.24 7.34
N GLU A 96 14.17 -18.73 6.12
CA GLU A 96 15.19 -19.33 5.23
C GLU A 96 16.30 -18.33 4.84
N LYS A 97 15.97 -17.02 4.74
CA LYS A 97 16.92 -15.97 4.34
C LYS A 97 17.68 -15.34 5.52
N SER A 98 17.36 -15.71 6.76
CA SER A 98 18.07 -15.25 7.94
C SER A 98 19.38 -16.05 8.12
N PRO A 99 20.57 -15.44 8.05
CA PRO A 99 21.84 -16.14 8.26
C PRO A 99 22.05 -16.65 9.71
N ARG A 100 21.04 -16.57 10.60
CA ARG A 100 21.10 -17.04 11.98
C ARG A 100 20.53 -18.45 12.21
N SER A 101 20.07 -19.15 11.17
CA SER A 101 19.52 -20.51 11.31
C SER A 101 20.62 -21.61 11.42
N SER A 102 21.89 -21.29 11.12
CA SER A 102 23.00 -22.21 11.39
C SER A 102 23.53 -22.03 12.81
N SER A 103 22.81 -22.50 13.83
CA SER A 103 23.33 -22.74 15.18
C SER A 103 22.55 -23.85 15.84
#